data_AF-A0A0L6JP40-F1
#
_entry.id   AF-A0A0L6JP40-F1
#
_cell.length_a   1.000
_cell.length_b   1.000
_cell.length_c   1.000
_cell.angle_alpha   90.00
_cell.angle_beta   90.00
_cell.angle_gamma   90.00
#
_symmetry.space_group_name_H-M   'P 1'
#
loop_
_entity.id
_entity.type
_entity.pdbx_description
1 polymer ?
#
loop_
_entity_poly.entity_id
_entity_poly.type
_entity_poly.pdbx_seq_one_letter_code
_entity_poly.pdbx_strand_id
1 'polypeptide(L)'
;MNYYFFVFEIIIYGFFFSFLINARKKGIHKIMQLISGAVFGVLLEWVTIKQLNGYSYGKFMIMIADVPLVIGIAWSMIINSVMHFSDRLILPKWSKCILDGLLALNIDLAMATIATFPEYQ
;
A
#
# COMPACT_ATOMS: atom_id res chain seq x y z
N MET A 1 -3.83 -6.22 21.46
CA MET A 1 -3.43 -5.46 20.25
C MET A 1 -2.43 -4.41 20.69
N ASN A 2 -1.28 -4.29 20.04
CA ASN A 2 -0.27 -3.31 20.43
C ASN A 2 -0.77 -1.89 20.11
N TYR A 3 -0.62 -0.94 21.04
CA TYR A 3 -1.05 0.44 20.88
C TYR A 3 -0.44 1.11 19.64
N TYR A 4 0.83 0.80 19.33
CA TYR A 4 1.50 1.30 18.14
C TYR A 4 0.83 0.87 16.83
N PHE A 5 0.39 -0.39 16.74
CA PHE A 5 -0.32 -0.89 15.54
C PHE A 5 -1.70 -0.24 15.39
N PHE A 6 -2.41 -0.02 16.50
CA PHE A 6 -3.71 0.63 16.50
C PHE A 6 -3.62 2.09 16.01
N VAL A 7 -2.65 2.85 16.52
CA VAL A 7 -2.40 4.24 16.09
C VAL A 7 -1.99 4.28 14.61
N PHE A 8 -1.11 3.37 14.18
CA PHE A 8 -0.73 3.23 12.78
C PHE A 8 -1.92 2.97 11.86
N GLU A 9 -2.81 2.02 12.22
CA GLU A 9 -4.01 1.72 11.43
C GLU A 9 -4.92 2.94 11.28
N ILE A 10 -5.15 3.69 12.36
CA ILE A 10 -5.99 4.90 12.32
C ILE A 10 -5.40 5.95 11.39
N ILE A 11 -4.10 6.17 11.45
CA ILE A 11 -3.42 7.14 10.59
C ILE A 11 -3.57 6.73 9.12
N ILE A 12 -3.30 5.47 8.80
CA ILE A 12 -3.41 4.96 7.42
C ILE A 12 -4.85 5.00 6.91
N TYR A 13 -5.83 4.59 7.71
CA TYR A 13 -7.24 4.69 7.33
C TYR A 13 -7.69 6.15 7.16
N GLY A 14 -7.20 7.07 8.00
CA GLY A 14 -7.45 8.51 7.86
C GLY A 14 -6.89 9.08 6.55
N PHE A 15 -5.67 8.71 6.19
CA PHE A 15 -5.09 9.07 4.89
C PHE A 15 -5.87 8.47 3.73
N PHE A 16 -6.22 7.19 3.81
CA PHE A 16 -7.00 6.53 2.76
C PHE A 16 -8.37 7.18 2.58
N PHE A 17 -9.03 7.60 3.66
CA PHE A 17 -10.28 8.34 3.58
C PHE A 17 -10.12 9.67 2.85
N SER A 18 -9.01 10.38 3.08
CA SER A 18 -8.68 11.61 2.34
C SER A 18 -8.47 11.33 0.84
N PHE A 19 -7.79 10.24 0.48
CA PHE A 19 -7.66 9.78 -0.90
C PHE A 19 -9.02 9.43 -1.52
N LEU A 20 -9.93 8.80 -0.76
CA LEU A 20 -11.26 8.43 -1.21
C LEU A 20 -12.12 9.68 -1.48
N ILE A 21 -12.08 10.68 -0.60
CA ILE A 21 -12.77 11.97 -0.82
C ILE A 21 -12.27 12.64 -2.09
N ASN A 22 -10.95 12.68 -2.29
CA ASN A 22 -10.34 13.25 -3.48
C ASN A 22 -10.68 12.44 -4.75
N ALA A 23 -10.70 11.11 -4.67
CA ALA A 23 -11.07 10.24 -5.78
C ALA A 23 -12.54 10.41 -6.17
N ARG A 24 -13.46 10.57 -5.20
CA ARG A 24 -14.88 10.87 -5.47
C ARG A 24 -15.06 12.12 -6.32
N LYS A 25 -14.26 13.17 -6.09
CA LYS A 25 -14.27 14.39 -6.91
C LYS A 25 -13.76 14.19 -8.34
N LYS A 26 -12.93 13.17 -8.57
CA LYS A 26 -12.29 12.86 -9.87
C LYS A 26 -13.01 11.76 -10.66
N GLY A 27 -14.02 11.12 -10.07
CA GLY A 27 -14.88 10.12 -10.72
C GLY A 27 -14.61 8.67 -10.33
N ILE A 28 -15.52 7.79 -10.76
CA ILE A 28 -15.55 6.36 -10.37
C ILE A 28 -14.28 5.60 -10.75
N HIS A 29 -13.63 5.98 -11.85
CA HIS A 29 -12.40 5.33 -12.31
C HIS A 29 -11.28 5.44 -11.26
N LYS A 30 -11.14 6.59 -10.58
CA LYS A 30 -10.13 6.75 -9.52
C LYS A 30 -10.46 5.97 -8.26
N ILE A 31 -11.75 5.77 -7.95
CA ILE A 31 -12.17 4.89 -6.85
C ILE A 31 -11.85 3.44 -7.18
N MET A 32 -12.13 3.00 -8.42
CA MET A 32 -11.79 1.65 -8.88
C MET A 32 -10.29 1.41 -8.87
N GLN A 33 -9.47 2.42 -9.20
CA GLN A 33 -8.01 2.32 -9.06
C GLN A 33 -7.58 2.11 -7.60
N LEU A 34 -8.21 2.81 -6.64
CA LEU A 34 -7.91 2.61 -5.22
C LEU A 34 -8.33 1.21 -4.73
N ILE A 35 -9.53 0.76 -5.10
CA ILE A 35 -9.99 -0.58 -4.72
C ILE A 35 -9.11 -1.65 -5.35
N SER A 36 -8.79 -1.52 -6.64
CA SER A 36 -7.90 -2.45 -7.35
C SER A 36 -6.50 -2.46 -6.74
N GLY A 37 -5.96 -1.29 -6.38
CA GLY A 37 -4.66 -1.19 -5.72
C GLY A 37 -4.66 -1.86 -4.35
N ALA A 38 -5.76 -1.75 -3.59
CA ALA A 38 -5.90 -2.37 -2.29
C ALA A 38 -5.97 -3.90 -2.40
N VAL A 39 -6.80 -4.41 -3.32
CA VAL A 39 -6.90 -5.84 -3.60
C VAL A 39 -5.55 -6.39 -4.09
N PHE A 40 -4.89 -5.69 -5.01
CA PHE A 40 -3.56 -6.06 -5.49
C PHE A 40 -2.54 -6.12 -4.35
N GLY A 41 -2.50 -5.11 -3.47
CA GLY A 41 -1.60 -5.10 -2.32
C GLY A 41 -1.83 -6.26 -1.36
N VAL A 42 -3.09 -6.58 -1.04
CA VAL A 42 -3.40 -7.75 -0.19
C VAL A 42 -2.92 -9.05 -0.84
N LEU A 43 -3.15 -9.22 -2.15
CA LEU A 43 -2.73 -10.42 -2.88
C LEU A 43 -1.20 -10.53 -2.96
N LEU A 44 -0.52 -9.41 -3.22
CA LEU A 44 0.94 -9.36 -3.30
C LEU A 44 1.54 -9.80 -1.96
N GLU A 45 1.11 -9.21 -0.85
CA GLU A 45 1.59 -9.59 0.49
C GLU A 45 1.24 -11.03 0.84
N TRP A 46 0.07 -11.51 0.45
CA TRP A 46 -0.31 -12.89 0.72
C TRP A 46 0.64 -13.88 0.03
N VAL A 47 1.00 -13.61 -1.23
CA VAL A 47 2.00 -14.39 -1.97
C VAL A 47 3.37 -14.27 -1.30
N THR A 48 3.77 -13.06 -0.89
CA THR A 48 5.03 -12.80 -0.18
C THR A 48 5.14 -13.63 1.10
N ILE A 49 4.11 -13.65 1.95
CA ILE A 49 4.08 -14.47 3.18
C ILE A 49 4.23 -15.95 2.85
N LYS A 50 3.48 -16.47 1.86
CA LYS A 50 3.54 -17.89 1.47
C LYS A 50 4.88 -18.27 0.86
N GLN A 51 5.53 -17.36 0.14
CA GLN A 51 6.80 -17.62 -0.52
C GLN A 51 8.00 -17.49 0.43
N LEU A 52 7.95 -16.55 1.37
CA LEU A 52 9.03 -16.28 2.33
C LEU A 52 8.92 -17.07 3.63
N ASN A 53 7.81 -17.78 3.89
CA ASN A 53 7.59 -18.78 4.97
C ASN A 53 8.02 -18.40 6.40
N GLY A 54 8.43 -17.16 6.66
CA GLY A 54 9.14 -16.77 7.88
C GLY A 54 8.71 -15.43 8.48
N TYR A 55 7.71 -14.76 7.92
CA TYR A 55 7.18 -13.51 8.47
C TYR A 55 5.67 -13.59 8.64
N SER A 56 5.21 -13.38 9.88
CA SER A 56 3.79 -13.33 10.24
C SER A 56 3.47 -11.96 10.82
N TYR A 57 2.40 -11.36 10.33
CA TYR A 57 1.88 -10.12 10.91
C TYR A 57 1.28 -10.38 12.30
N GLY A 58 1.38 -9.37 13.16
CA GLY A 58 0.66 -9.35 14.44
C GLY A 58 -0.86 -9.27 14.25
N LYS A 59 -1.60 -9.13 15.36
CA LYS A 59 -3.05 -8.90 15.29
C LYS A 59 -3.36 -7.44 14.96
N PHE A 60 -4.04 -7.24 13.83
CA PHE A 60 -4.58 -5.96 13.35
C PHE A 60 -6.12 -5.96 13.42
N MET A 61 -6.77 -4.81 13.21
CA MET A 61 -8.24 -4.70 13.29
C MET A 61 -8.93 -5.57 12.25
N ILE A 62 -8.47 -5.48 11.01
CA ILE A 62 -9.06 -6.18 9.87
C ILE A 62 -7.95 -6.97 9.20
N MET A 63 -8.10 -8.29 9.22
CA MET A 63 -7.20 -9.22 8.57
C MET A 63 -7.97 -9.98 7.48
N ILE A 64 -7.35 -10.10 6.30
CA ILE A 64 -7.83 -10.93 5.21
C ILE A 64 -6.86 -12.11 5.14
N ALA A 65 -7.32 -13.27 5.59
CA ALA A 65 -6.45 -14.41 5.90
C ALA A 65 -5.31 -13.98 6.84
N ASP A 66 -4.06 -14.09 6.38
CA ASP A 66 -2.86 -13.75 7.16
C ASP A 66 -2.36 -12.31 6.91
N VAL A 67 -3.05 -11.55 6.05
CA VAL A 67 -2.63 -10.21 5.61
C VAL A 67 -3.52 -9.12 6.22
N PRO A 68 -2.94 -8.12 6.91
CA PRO A 68 -3.67 -6.96 7.39
C PRO A 68 -4.20 -6.09 6.23
N LEU A 69 -5.49 -5.73 6.27
CA LEU A 69 -6.10 -4.88 5.25
C LEU A 69 -5.40 -3.52 5.12
N VAL A 70 -4.90 -2.98 6.24
CA VAL A 70 -4.15 -1.71 6.28
C VAL A 70 -2.96 -1.71 5.33
N ILE A 71 -2.31 -2.87 5.11
CA ILE A 71 -1.14 -2.98 4.24
C ILE A 71 -1.56 -2.97 2.77
N GLY A 72 -2.64 -3.68 2.42
CA GLY A 72 -3.24 -3.55 1.10
C GLY A 72 -3.65 -2.12 0.79
N ILE A 73 -4.27 -1.44 1.76
CA ILE A 73 -4.62 -0.02 1.62
C ILE A 73 -3.38 0.87 1.46
N ALA A 74 -2.30 0.60 2.18
CA ALA A 74 -1.04 1.31 2.00
C ALA A 74 -0.51 1.15 0.57
N TRP A 75 -0.46 -0.08 0.04
CA TRP A 75 -0.12 -0.37 -1.36
C TRP A 75 -0.98 0.41 -2.34
N SER A 76 -2.30 0.49 -2.11
CA SER A 76 -3.19 1.32 -2.92
C SER A 76 -2.76 2.79 -2.95
N MET A 77 -2.38 3.36 -1.81
CA MET A 77 -1.98 4.76 -1.71
C MET A 77 -0.64 5.00 -2.39
N ILE A 78 0.32 4.08 -2.24
CA ILE A 78 1.62 4.14 -2.92
C ILE A 78 1.40 4.14 -4.44
N ILE A 79 0.68 3.13 -4.97
CA ILE A 79 0.40 3.00 -6.40
C ILE A 79 -0.31 4.25 -6.93
N ASN A 80 -1.31 4.76 -6.20
CA ASN A 80 -2.00 5.97 -6.63
C ASN A 80 -1.08 7.20 -6.65
N SER A 81 -0.18 7.32 -5.68
CA SER A 81 0.75 8.44 -5.56
C SER A 81 1.82 8.43 -6.65
N VAL A 82 2.41 7.27 -6.95
CA VAL A 82 3.44 7.15 -8.00
C VAL A 82 2.83 7.39 -9.38
N MET A 83 1.64 6.84 -9.67
CA MET A 83 0.92 7.13 -10.92
C MET A 83 0.60 8.62 -11.05
N HIS A 84 0.12 9.25 -9.97
CA HIS A 84 -0.19 10.68 -9.99
C HIS A 84 1.07 11.55 -10.16
N PHE A 85 2.23 11.07 -9.73
CA PHE A 85 3.52 11.71 -9.97
C PHE A 85 3.97 11.53 -11.44
N SER A 86 3.99 10.30 -11.96
CA SER A 86 4.43 9.99 -13.32
C SER A 86 3.50 10.55 -14.39
N ASP A 87 2.19 10.68 -14.10
CA ASP A 87 1.21 11.32 -14.97
C ASP A 87 1.58 12.77 -15.32
N ARG A 88 2.27 13.47 -14.40
CA ARG A 88 2.74 14.86 -14.59
C ARG A 88 4.04 14.96 -15.39
N LEU A 89 4.74 13.84 -15.60
CA LEU A 89 5.96 13.80 -16.37
C LEU A 89 5.65 13.62 -17.87
N ILE A 90 6.45 14.27 -18.71
CA ILE A 90 6.40 14.11 -20.17
C ILE A 90 7.22 12.88 -20.53
N LEU A 91 6.63 11.70 -20.34
CA LEU A 91 7.25 10.41 -20.60
C LEU A 91 6.36 9.51 -21.49
N PRO A 92 6.95 8.61 -22.30
CA PRO A 92 6.21 7.56 -22.99
C PRO A 92 5.44 6.67 -22.00
N LYS A 93 4.26 6.17 -22.39
CA LYS A 93 3.40 5.35 -21.53
C LYS A 93 4.10 4.11 -20.95
N TRP A 94 4.95 3.45 -21.73
CA TRP A 94 5.70 2.27 -21.27
C TRP A 94 6.69 2.63 -20.15
N SER A 95 7.39 3.77 -20.28
CA SER A 95 8.35 4.23 -19.28
C SER A 95 7.67 4.66 -17.99
N LYS A 96 6.45 5.24 -18.07
CA LYS A 96 5.64 5.56 -16.88
C LYS A 96 5.32 4.32 -16.06
N CYS A 97 4.89 3.24 -16.73
CA CYS A 97 4.60 1.98 -16.04
C CYS A 97 5.82 1.40 -15.32
N ILE A 98 7.01 1.44 -15.94
CA ILE A 98 8.25 1.00 -15.30
C ILE A 98 8.60 1.91 -14.12
N LEU A 99 8.51 3.22 -14.30
CA LEU A 99 8.78 4.20 -13.24
C LEU A 99 7.85 4.01 -12.05
N ASP A 100 6.55 3.82 -12.29
CA ASP A 100 5.54 3.59 -11.27
C ASP A 100 5.86 2.34 -10.46
N GLY A 101 6.19 1.23 -11.13
CA GLY A 101 6.57 -0.02 -10.49
C GLY A 101 7.83 0.12 -9.64
N LEU A 102 8.88 0.73 -10.19
CA LEU A 102 10.14 0.93 -9.47
C LEU A 102 9.99 1.87 -8.26
N LEU A 103 9.24 2.97 -8.40
CA LEU A 103 8.97 3.88 -7.30
C LEU A 103 8.11 3.23 -6.22
N ALA A 104 7.09 2.45 -6.60
CA ALA A 104 6.24 1.76 -5.65
C ALA A 104 7.05 0.74 -4.84
N LEU A 105 7.88 -0.06 -5.51
CA LEU A 105 8.78 -1.02 -4.85
C LEU A 105 9.82 -0.31 -3.97
N ASN A 106 10.36 0.83 -4.42
CA ASN A 106 11.33 1.59 -3.63
C ASN A 106 10.71 2.12 -2.32
N ILE A 107 9.50 2.67 -2.40
CA ILE A 107 8.74 3.16 -1.24
C ILE A 107 8.41 2.02 -0.29
N ASP A 108 7.97 0.87 -0.82
CA ASP A 108 7.67 -0.32 -0.02
C ASP A 108 8.91 -0.87 0.69
N LEU A 109 10.02 -1.06 -0.02
CA LEU A 109 11.30 -1.50 0.56
C LEU A 109 11.82 -0.52 1.62
N ALA A 110 11.65 0.79 1.42
CA ALA A 110 12.03 1.80 2.41
C ALA A 110 11.18 1.70 3.69
N MET A 111 9.91 1.31 3.59
CA MET A 111 9.06 1.06 4.76
C MET A 111 9.38 -0.29 5.42
N ALA A 112 9.61 -1.33 4.62
CA ALA A 112 9.93 -2.66 5.11
C ALA A 112 11.27 -2.70 5.86
N THR A 113 12.28 -1.96 5.37
CA THR A 113 13.57 -1.84 6.04
C THR A 113 13.42 -1.26 7.45
N ILE A 114 12.69 -0.15 7.62
CA ILE A 114 12.42 0.42 8.96
C ILE A 114 11.68 -0.56 9.87
N ALA A 115 10.76 -1.36 9.33
CA ALA A 115 9.91 -2.28 10.10
C ALA A 115 10.59 -3.61 10.49
N THR A 116 11.72 -3.98 9.87
CA THR A 116 12.36 -5.30 10.04
C THR A 116 13.74 -5.25 10.68
N PHE A 117 14.30 -4.07 10.98
CA PHE A 117 15.57 -4.00 11.70
C PHE A 117 15.41 -4.55 13.14
N PRO A 118 16.27 -5.49 13.56
CA PRO A 118 16.19 -6.18 14.85
C PRO A 118 16.38 -5.26 16.07
N GLU A 119 16.74 -3.98 15.87
CA GLU A 119 16.84 -2.98 16.94
C GLU A 119 15.47 -2.45 17.42
N TYR A 120 14.37 -2.80 16.73
CA TYR A 120 13.00 -2.34 17.03
C TYR A 120 11.99 -3.48 17.27
N GLN A 121 12.43 -4.73 17.39
CA GLN A 121 11.63 -5.86 17.90
C GLN A 121 11.87 -6.07 19.39
#